data_AF-A0A7K0LBA3-F1
#
_entry.id   AF-A0A7K0LBA3-F1
#
_cell.length_a   1.000
_cell.length_b   1.000
_cell.length_c   1.000
_cell.angle_alpha   90.00
_cell.angle_beta   90.00
_cell.angle_gamma   90.00
#
_symmetry.space_group_name_H-M   'P 1'
#
loop_
_entity.id
_entity.type
_entity.pdbx_description
1 polymer ?
#
loop_
_entity_poly.entity_id
_entity_poly.type
_entity_poly.pdbx_seq_one_letter_code
_entity_poly.pdbx_strand_id
1 'polypeptide(L)'
;MNPTATASQDIQALQSQLGLADTIVDEGALAESIRKCAANNVVLPTFAQLANPALIAKDVANGVDKNSPDARNLFRVHWFNDLAGNRVDVPDHVVLPKSLTGVDSPIIVMFGDRFPMI
;
A
#
# COMPACT_ATOMS: atom_id res chain seq x y z
N MET A 1 18.10 -26.91 -25.05
CA MET A 1 18.17 -25.74 -24.16
C MET A 1 17.90 -26.23 -22.75
N ASN A 2 18.72 -25.83 -21.78
CA ASN A 2 18.63 -26.32 -20.41
C ASN A 2 17.66 -25.42 -19.61
N PRO A 3 16.45 -25.89 -19.25
CA PRO A 3 15.39 -25.03 -18.71
C PRO A 3 15.77 -24.32 -17.39
N THR A 4 16.69 -24.89 -16.63
CA THR A 4 17.19 -24.33 -15.36
C THR A 4 18.06 -23.08 -15.56
N ALA A 5 18.80 -22.98 -16.67
CA ALA A 5 19.66 -21.83 -16.95
C ALA A 5 18.83 -20.60 -17.32
N THR A 6 17.71 -20.79 -18.03
CA THR A 6 16.77 -19.73 -18.40
C THR A 6 16.08 -19.16 -17.15
N ALA A 7 15.61 -20.02 -16.23
CA ALA A 7 14.98 -19.57 -14.99
C ALA A 7 15.91 -18.74 -14.09
N SER A 8 17.20 -19.11 -13.97
CA SER A 8 18.17 -18.32 -13.21
C SER A 8 18.51 -16.97 -13.87
N GLN A 9 18.55 -16.92 -15.20
CA GLN A 9 18.75 -15.66 -15.94
C GLN A 9 17.54 -14.73 -15.80
N ASP A 10 16.32 -15.27 -15.80
CA ASP A 10 15.10 -14.51 -15.60
C ASP A 10 15.03 -13.90 -14.20
N ILE A 11 15.42 -14.65 -13.15
CA ILE A 11 15.51 -14.13 -11.77
C ILE A 11 16.54 -13.01 -11.69
N GLN A 12 17.70 -13.17 -12.32
CA GLN A 12 18.74 -12.16 -12.30
C GLN A 12 18.31 -10.87 -13.02
N ALA A 13 17.56 -10.98 -14.11
CA ALA A 13 16.97 -9.84 -14.81
C ALA A 13 15.89 -9.15 -13.96
N LEU A 14 14.99 -9.92 -13.34
CA LEU A 14 13.98 -9.41 -12.41
C LEU A 14 14.61 -8.59 -11.28
N GLN A 15 15.67 -9.11 -10.67
CA GLN A 15 16.36 -8.44 -9.57
C GLN A 15 17.16 -7.21 -10.02
N SER A 16 18.03 -7.36 -11.03
CA SER A 16 19.03 -6.34 -11.36
C SER A 16 18.55 -5.25 -12.32
N GLN A 17 17.57 -5.56 -13.19
CA GLN A 17 17.07 -4.61 -14.18
C GLN A 17 15.71 -4.04 -13.81
N LEU A 18 14.84 -4.85 -13.18
CA LEU A 18 13.46 -4.46 -12.86
C LEU A 18 13.26 -4.13 -11.38
N GLY A 19 14.22 -4.44 -10.51
CA GLY A 19 14.13 -4.22 -9.07
C GLY A 19 13.09 -5.09 -8.36
N LEU A 20 12.68 -6.20 -8.98
CA LEU A 20 11.65 -7.12 -8.49
C LEU A 20 12.27 -8.30 -7.74
N ALA A 21 13.11 -8.00 -6.75
CA ALA A 21 13.67 -9.03 -5.88
C ALA A 21 12.62 -9.56 -4.90
N ASP A 22 12.58 -10.88 -4.73
CA ASP A 22 11.78 -11.58 -3.72
C ASP A 22 12.61 -11.96 -2.47
N THR A 23 13.89 -11.61 -2.46
CA THR A 23 14.83 -11.80 -1.34
C THR A 23 15.45 -10.47 -0.90
N ILE A 24 16.02 -10.42 0.30
CA ILE A 24 16.81 -9.28 0.76
C ILE A 24 18.08 -9.18 -0.10
N VAL A 25 18.27 -8.04 -0.77
CA VAL A 25 19.43 -7.79 -1.64
C VAL A 25 20.56 -7.04 -0.92
N ASP A 26 20.25 -6.36 0.19
CA ASP A 26 21.21 -5.64 1.03
C ASP A 26 20.80 -5.72 2.52
N GLU A 27 21.49 -6.60 3.26
CA GLU A 27 21.28 -6.80 4.69
C GLU A 27 21.69 -5.58 5.53
N GLY A 28 22.69 -4.80 5.07
CA GLY A 28 23.14 -3.59 5.75
C GLY A 28 22.11 -2.48 5.69
N ALA A 29 21.51 -2.28 4.52
CA ALA A 29 20.40 -1.33 4.32
C ALA A 29 19.16 -1.72 5.13
N LEU A 30 18.86 -3.03 5.23
CA LEU A 30 17.77 -3.53 6.07
C LEU A 30 18.04 -3.24 7.54
N ALA A 31 19.22 -3.60 8.06
CA ALA A 31 19.58 -3.37 9.46
C ALA A 31 19.52 -1.89 9.84
N GLU A 32 19.99 -1.00 8.96
CA GLU A 32 19.95 0.45 9.18
C GLU A 32 18.52 0.99 9.15
N SER A 33 17.65 0.48 8.27
CA SER A 33 16.22 0.82 8.24
C SER A 33 15.52 0.41 9.54
N ILE A 34 15.75 -0.83 10.00
CA ILE A 34 15.22 -1.32 11.28
C ILE A 34 15.64 -0.41 12.43
N ARG A 35 16.94 -0.07 12.50
CA ARG A 35 17.49 0.83 13.52
C ARG A 35 16.83 2.20 13.51
N LYS A 36 16.65 2.81 12.34
CA LYS A 36 15.99 4.12 12.19
C LYS A 36 14.52 4.06 12.57
N CYS A 37 13.78 3.04 12.15
CA CYS A 37 12.38 2.87 12.52
C CYS A 37 12.23 2.74 14.03
N ALA A 38 13.06 1.92 14.68
CA ALA A 38 13.07 1.76 16.13
C ALA A 38 13.38 3.08 16.85
N ALA A 39 14.42 3.82 16.41
CA ALA A 39 14.79 5.11 17.00
C ALA A 39 13.68 6.18 16.91
N ASN A 40 12.82 6.09 15.90
CA ASN A 40 11.71 7.02 15.68
C ASN A 40 10.35 6.46 16.13
N ASN A 41 10.31 5.30 16.80
CA ASN A 41 9.08 4.60 17.21
C ASN A 41 8.10 4.37 16.04
N VAL A 42 8.61 4.10 14.85
CA VAL A 42 7.81 3.81 13.67
C VAL A 42 7.33 2.37 13.72
N VAL A 43 6.01 2.19 13.73
CA VAL A 43 5.35 0.90 13.60
C VAL A 43 4.73 0.82 12.21
N LEU A 44 5.02 -0.26 11.49
CA LEU A 44 4.47 -0.50 10.16
C LEU A 44 3.23 -1.41 10.25
N PRO A 45 2.22 -1.22 9.39
CA PRO A 45 1.18 -2.20 9.21
C PRO A 45 1.75 -3.47 8.56
N THR A 46 1.18 -4.62 8.93
CA THR A 46 1.46 -5.88 8.23
C THR A 46 0.76 -5.90 6.87
N PHE A 47 1.24 -6.73 5.94
CA PHE A 47 0.53 -6.94 4.67
C PHE A 47 -0.90 -7.47 4.86
N ALA A 48 -1.13 -8.30 5.87
CA ALA A 48 -2.47 -8.79 6.20
C ALA A 48 -3.41 -7.65 6.62
N GLN A 49 -2.90 -6.69 7.41
CA GLN A 49 -3.64 -5.49 7.79
C GLN A 49 -3.92 -4.56 6.61
N LEU A 50 -2.95 -4.38 5.70
CA LEU A 50 -3.15 -3.57 4.50
C LEU A 50 -4.17 -4.23 3.54
N ALA A 51 -4.11 -5.55 3.39
CA ALA A 51 -5.05 -6.31 2.56
C ALA A 51 -6.46 -6.33 3.16
N ASN A 52 -6.57 -6.37 4.49
CA ASN A 52 -7.83 -6.31 5.22
C ASN A 52 -7.77 -5.24 6.31
N PRO A 53 -8.18 -3.99 5.99
CA PRO A 53 -8.21 -2.89 6.95
C PRO A 53 -9.04 -3.17 8.20
N ALA A 54 -9.93 -4.18 8.19
CA ALA A 54 -10.65 -4.60 9.38
C ALA A 54 -9.78 -5.18 10.50
N LEU A 55 -8.57 -5.63 10.19
CA LEU A 55 -7.59 -6.08 11.17
C LEU A 55 -6.81 -4.93 11.81
N ILE A 56 -6.99 -3.69 11.33
CA ILE A 56 -6.35 -2.50 11.88
C ILE A 56 -7.20 -1.96 13.03
N ALA A 57 -6.56 -1.74 14.19
CA ALA A 57 -7.20 -1.15 15.35
C ALA A 57 -7.65 0.30 15.02
N LYS A 58 -8.89 0.64 15.39
CA LYS A 58 -9.51 1.92 15.00
C LYS A 58 -8.80 3.15 15.59
N ASP A 59 -8.09 2.97 16.68
CA ASP A 59 -7.40 4.01 17.44
C ASP A 59 -5.93 4.22 17.03
N VAL A 60 -5.39 3.39 16.12
CA VAL A 60 -3.96 3.42 15.75
C VAL A 60 -3.48 4.79 15.25
N ALA A 61 -4.35 5.55 14.58
CA ALA A 61 -4.07 6.88 14.06
C ALA A 61 -4.91 7.97 14.75
N ASN A 62 -5.41 7.72 15.96
CA ASN A 62 -6.23 8.70 16.67
C ASN A 62 -5.43 9.98 16.96
N GLY A 63 -6.05 11.13 16.71
CA GLY A 63 -5.42 12.45 16.86
C GLY A 63 -4.35 12.79 15.81
N VAL A 64 -4.19 11.97 14.77
CA VAL A 64 -3.25 12.22 13.67
C VAL A 64 -3.94 12.94 12.54
N ASP A 65 -3.36 14.07 12.12
CA ASP A 65 -3.76 14.71 10.88
C ASP A 65 -3.39 13.80 9.69
N LYS A 66 -4.38 13.48 8.84
CA LYS A 66 -4.17 12.65 7.66
C LYS A 66 -3.19 13.27 6.67
N ASN A 67 -2.99 14.59 6.73
CA ASN A 67 -2.09 15.32 5.85
C ASN A 67 -0.75 15.67 6.50
N SER A 68 -0.44 15.14 7.70
CA SER A 68 0.88 15.31 8.31
C SER A 68 1.81 14.14 7.99
N PRO A 69 3.14 14.34 8.03
CA PRO A 69 4.13 13.27 7.84
C PRO A 69 4.30 12.44 9.13
N ASP A 70 3.19 11.88 9.65
CA ASP A 70 3.19 10.99 10.82
C ASP A 70 3.11 9.53 10.37
N ALA A 71 4.03 8.68 10.85
CA ALA A 71 4.12 7.28 10.46
C ALA A 71 2.83 6.48 10.73
N ARG A 72 1.98 6.91 11.68
CA ARG A 72 0.68 6.28 11.92
C ARG A 72 -0.27 6.38 10.72
N ASN A 73 -0.05 7.32 9.81
CA ASN A 73 -0.79 7.39 8.54
C ASN A 73 -0.51 6.19 7.62
N LEU A 74 0.57 5.44 7.82
CA LEU A 74 0.82 4.19 7.07
C LEU A 74 -0.31 3.16 7.26
N PHE A 75 -0.99 3.16 8.41
CA PHE A 75 -2.15 2.31 8.67
C PHE A 75 -3.41 2.72 7.91
N ARG A 76 -3.41 3.89 7.26
CA ARG A 76 -4.54 4.43 6.49
C ARG A 76 -4.32 4.30 4.99
N VAL A 77 -3.27 3.60 4.54
CA VAL A 77 -2.98 3.35 3.11
C VAL A 77 -3.91 2.26 2.58
N HIS A 78 -5.20 2.58 2.48
CA HIS A 78 -6.26 1.72 2.00
C HIS A 78 -7.47 2.53 1.50
N TRP A 79 -8.37 1.90 0.75
CA TRP A 79 -9.51 2.59 0.13
C TRP A 79 -10.68 2.95 1.05
N PHE A 80 -10.75 2.36 2.25
CA PHE A 80 -11.87 2.52 3.18
C PHE A 80 -11.79 3.80 4.01
N ASN A 81 -11.36 4.91 3.41
CA ASN A 81 -11.27 6.22 4.04
C ASN A 81 -12.29 7.19 3.42
N ASP A 82 -13.01 7.95 4.25
CA ASP A 82 -13.79 9.10 3.80
C ASP A 82 -12.89 10.32 3.54
N LEU A 83 -13.49 11.45 3.12
CA LEU A 83 -12.77 12.68 2.83
C LEU A 83 -12.04 13.27 4.04
N ALA A 84 -12.59 13.08 5.25
CA ALA A 84 -11.95 13.47 6.51
C ALA A 84 -10.91 12.44 7.00
N GLY A 85 -10.79 11.31 6.31
CA GLY A 85 -9.92 10.20 6.63
C GLY A 85 -10.47 9.27 7.72
N ASN A 86 -11.76 9.34 8.06
CA ASN A 86 -12.38 8.35 8.92
C ASN A 86 -12.63 7.06 8.15
N ARG A 87 -12.72 5.95 8.88
CA ARG A 87 -12.97 4.65 8.27
C ARG A 87 -14.45 4.46 7.92
N VAL A 88 -14.72 4.00 6.70
CA VAL A 88 -16.06 3.69 6.19
C VAL A 88 -16.19 2.21 5.83
N ASP A 89 -17.42 1.70 5.78
CA ASP A 89 -17.69 0.28 5.48
C ASP A 89 -17.64 -0.02 3.96
N VAL A 90 -17.89 0.99 3.13
CA VAL A 90 -17.80 0.92 1.67
C VAL A 90 -16.93 2.09 1.21
N PRO A 91 -15.89 1.86 0.38
CA PRO A 91 -15.07 2.95 -0.15
C PRO A 91 -15.92 3.97 -0.91
N ASP A 92 -15.65 5.25 -0.71
CA ASP A 92 -16.30 6.29 -1.50
C ASP A 92 -15.92 6.14 -2.98
N HIS A 93 -16.93 6.16 -3.84
CA HIS A 93 -16.78 5.93 -5.26
C HIS A 93 -17.88 6.62 -6.04
N VAL A 94 -17.67 6.75 -7.35
CA VAL A 94 -18.71 7.08 -8.31
C VAL A 94 -18.87 5.94 -9.32
N VAL A 95 -20.10 5.67 -9.72
CA VAL A 95 -20.42 4.74 -10.79
C VAL A 95 -20.63 5.54 -12.07
N LEU A 96 -19.83 5.28 -13.09
CA LEU A 96 -19.98 5.90 -14.40
C LEU A 96 -20.98 5.08 -15.24
N PRO A 97 -22.14 5.66 -15.62
CA PRO A 97 -23.17 4.92 -16.33
C PRO A 97 -22.83 4.73 -17.81
N LYS A 98 -23.49 3.77 -18.46
CA LYS A 98 -23.40 3.54 -19.91
C LYS A 98 -23.65 4.80 -20.75
N SER A 99 -24.56 5.68 -20.31
CA SER A 99 -24.84 6.94 -21.02
C SER A 99 -23.64 7.88 -21.10
N LEU A 100 -22.67 7.74 -20.20
CA LEU A 100 -21.43 8.51 -20.19
C LEU A 100 -20.27 7.77 -20.88
N THR A 101 -20.19 6.45 -20.68
CA THR A 101 -19.02 5.65 -21.08
C THR A 101 -19.19 4.88 -22.38
N GLY A 102 -20.44 4.61 -22.80
CA GLY A 102 -20.78 3.70 -23.89
C GLY A 102 -20.61 2.20 -23.56
N VAL A 103 -20.14 1.86 -22.36
CA VAL A 103 -19.83 0.48 -21.93
C VAL A 103 -21.02 -0.12 -21.18
N ASP A 104 -21.38 -1.37 -21.49
CA ASP A 104 -22.50 -2.08 -20.83
C ASP A 104 -22.23 -2.40 -19.35
N SER A 105 -20.97 -2.67 -19.01
CA SER A 105 -20.55 -2.94 -17.64
C SER A 105 -20.38 -1.65 -16.84
N PRO A 106 -20.86 -1.58 -15.57
CA PRO A 106 -20.60 -0.44 -14.69
C PRO A 106 -19.11 -0.22 -14.47
N ILE A 107 -18.64 1.01 -14.64
CA ILE A 107 -17.27 1.41 -14.32
C ILE A 107 -17.30 2.13 -12.97
N ILE A 108 -16.55 1.61 -12.00
CA ILE A 108 -16.44 2.19 -10.65
C ILE A 108 -15.14 2.96 -10.56
N VAL A 109 -15.23 4.24 -10.22
CA VAL A 109 -14.07 5.10 -9.98
C VAL A 109 -13.93 5.34 -8.48
N MET A 110 -12.81 4.90 -7.92
CA MET A 110 -12.45 5.13 -6.51
C MET A 110 -11.69 6.45 -6.38
N PHE A 111 -11.89 7.17 -5.27
CA PHE A 111 -11.25 8.45 -5.05
C PHE A 111 -9.87 8.30 -4.40
N GLY A 112 -8.81 8.73 -5.10
CA GLY A 112 -7.43 8.68 -4.61
C GLY A 112 -7.08 9.77 -3.60
N ASP A 113 -7.85 10.86 -3.53
CA ASP A 113 -7.65 11.97 -2.59
C ASP A 113 -7.99 11.62 -1.12
N ARG A 114 -8.36 10.36 -0.88
CA ARG A 114 -8.64 9.77 0.45
C ARG A 114 -7.44 9.12 1.10
N PHE A 115 -6.36 8.95 0.34
CA PHE A 115 -5.09 8.52 0.91
C PHE A 115 -4.47 9.64 1.76
N PRO A 116 -3.81 9.29 2.87
CA PRO A 116 -3.12 10.27 3.70
C PRO A 116 -1.81 10.73 3.03
N MET A 117 -1.20 11.78 3.58
CA MET A 117 0.22 12.05 3.39
C MET A 117 1.04 10.96 4.10
N ILE A 118 2.15 10.54 3.47
CA ILE A 118 3.13 9.60 4.01
C ILE A 118 4.51 10.23 4.09
#